data_AF-A0A2S3R308-F1
#
_entry.id   AF-A0A2S3R308-F1
#
_cell.length_a   1.000
_cell.length_b   1.000
_cell.length_c   1.000
_cell.angle_alpha   90.00
_cell.angle_beta   90.00
_cell.angle_gamma   90.00
#
_symmetry.space_group_name_H-M   'P 1'
#
loop_
_entity.id
_entity.type
_entity.pdbx_description
1 polymer ?
#
loop_
_entity_poly.entity_id
_entity_poly.type
_entity_poly.pdbx_seq_one_letter_code
_entity_poly.pdbx_strand_id
1 'polypeptide(L)'
;MIYNLFKIVLLSSLTLYSYNYAWAFDKVMCDFERMHHLIDMKESGLSIIEKNNLSQSSEGSLIKEYWDGDELKIVRVIYYGETGKSELSYYPSDKDYLVKVSDYFYTVPIYLESSKIVSIKESIFAICHDIEPNYPNSSSLDTEYKRALSILNQLNKTGL
;
A
#
# COMPACT_ATOMS: atom_id res chain seq x y z
N MET A 1 -15.21 81.25 26.01
CA MET A 1 -15.51 81.55 24.58
C MET A 1 -15.27 80.28 23.80
N ILE A 2 -16.31 79.48 23.53
CA ILE A 2 -17.22 79.57 22.35
C ILE A 2 -16.56 78.94 21.11
N TYR A 3 -16.95 77.67 20.83
CA TYR A 3 -17.33 77.02 19.55
C TYR A 3 -16.30 77.05 18.37
N ASN A 4 -16.19 76.11 17.43
CA ASN A 4 -16.88 74.86 17.08
C ASN A 4 -16.08 74.14 15.97
N LEU A 5 -16.33 72.82 15.86
CA LEU A 5 -16.38 71.98 14.65
C LEU A 5 -15.44 72.25 13.45
N PHE A 6 -14.74 71.21 12.99
CA PHE A 6 -15.16 70.46 11.80
C PHE A 6 -14.54 69.06 11.72
N LYS A 7 -15.39 68.09 11.37
CA LYS A 7 -15.12 66.68 11.09
C LYS A 7 -14.17 66.52 9.90
N ILE A 8 -13.40 65.41 9.84
CA ILE A 8 -13.63 64.25 8.95
C ILE A 8 -12.46 63.25 9.11
N VAL A 9 -12.85 62.00 9.33
CA VAL A 9 -12.04 60.77 9.41
C VAL A 9 -11.86 60.20 8.00
N LEU A 10 -10.67 59.68 7.67
CA LEU A 10 -10.41 58.58 6.73
C LEU A 10 -8.96 58.10 7.00
N LEU A 11 -8.76 56.92 7.61
CA LEU A 11 -8.51 55.61 6.95
C LEU A 11 -7.47 55.73 5.81
N SER A 12 -6.39 54.96 5.73
CA SER A 12 -6.19 53.54 6.08
C SER A 12 -4.75 53.12 5.76
N SER A 13 -4.10 52.38 6.66
CA SER A 13 -3.22 51.26 6.30
C SER A 13 -2.86 50.47 7.56
N LEU A 14 -3.86 49.86 8.21
CA LEU A 14 -3.60 48.67 9.01
C LEU A 14 -3.25 47.58 8.00
N THR A 15 -1.97 47.21 7.97
CA THR A 15 -1.51 45.99 7.32
C THR A 15 -2.34 44.84 7.86
N LEU A 16 -3.17 44.29 6.98
CA LEU A 16 -3.80 42.99 7.13
C LEU A 16 -2.67 41.98 7.38
N TYR A 17 -2.45 41.61 8.64
CA TYR A 17 -1.87 40.32 8.98
C TYR A 17 -2.93 39.27 8.65
N SER A 18 -3.04 38.97 7.35
CA SER A 18 -3.79 37.83 6.87
C SER A 18 -3.11 36.56 7.38
N TYR A 19 -3.78 35.92 8.33
CA TYR A 19 -3.91 34.47 8.47
C TYR A 19 -2.74 33.64 7.93
N ASN A 20 -1.76 33.38 8.78
CA ASN A 20 -1.03 32.12 8.69
C ASN A 20 -1.88 31.04 9.37
N TYR A 21 -2.95 30.60 8.69
CA TYR A 21 -3.36 29.21 8.84
C TYR A 21 -2.24 28.39 8.19
N ALA A 22 -1.22 28.07 8.98
CA ALA A 22 -0.42 26.90 8.71
C ALA A 22 -1.40 25.73 8.80
N TRP A 23 -1.88 25.29 7.64
CA TRP A 23 -2.53 23.99 7.52
C TRP A 23 -1.46 22.98 7.92
N ALA A 24 -1.46 22.61 9.19
CA ALA A 24 -0.92 21.35 9.63
C ALA A 24 -1.72 20.30 8.86
N PHE A 25 -1.22 19.91 7.70
CA PHE A 25 -1.52 18.62 7.12
C PHE A 25 -0.82 17.58 7.99
N ASP A 26 -1.29 17.43 9.24
CA ASP A 26 -1.27 16.13 9.92
C ASP A 26 -2.34 15.27 9.24
N LYS A 27 -2.17 15.04 7.93
CA LYS A 27 -2.70 13.82 7.34
C LYS A 27 -1.80 12.75 7.94
N VAL A 28 -2.34 11.97 8.85
CA VAL A 28 -1.74 10.72 9.32
C VAL A 28 -1.56 9.84 8.08
N MET A 29 -0.50 10.09 7.31
CA MET A 29 -0.08 9.18 6.26
C MET A 29 0.16 7.85 6.95
N CYS A 30 -0.22 6.72 6.33
CA CYS A 30 0.38 5.46 6.76
C CYS A 30 1.86 5.69 6.94
N ASP A 31 2.36 5.36 8.11
CA ASP A 31 3.77 5.52 8.41
C ASP A 31 4.53 4.42 7.66
N PHE A 32 4.75 4.66 6.36
CA PHE A 32 5.43 3.74 5.47
C PHE A 32 6.84 3.46 5.99
N GLU A 33 7.52 4.46 6.52
CA GLU A 33 8.85 4.32 7.13
C GLU A 33 8.80 3.38 8.33
N ARG A 34 7.80 3.53 9.21
CA ARG A 34 7.55 2.59 10.31
C ARG A 34 7.25 1.19 9.81
N MET A 35 6.51 1.03 8.71
CA MET A 35 6.10 -0.29 8.23
C MET A 35 7.18 -1.00 7.41
N HIS A 36 8.10 -0.27 6.77
CA HIS A 36 9.06 -0.82 5.81
C HIS A 36 9.87 -2.00 6.34
N HIS A 37 10.21 -2.02 7.63
CA HIS A 37 10.95 -3.13 8.26
C HIS A 37 10.21 -4.49 8.20
N LEU A 38 8.89 -4.49 7.99
CA LEU A 38 8.09 -5.71 7.91
C LEU A 38 8.50 -6.60 6.72
N ILE A 39 9.08 -6.02 5.65
CA ILE A 39 9.55 -6.81 4.49
C ILE A 39 10.70 -7.76 4.85
N ASP A 40 11.47 -7.44 5.88
CA ASP A 40 12.63 -8.23 6.34
C ASP A 40 12.23 -9.31 7.36
N MET A 41 10.93 -9.45 7.63
CA MET A 41 10.41 -10.45 8.55
C MET A 41 10.79 -11.86 8.08
N LYS A 42 11.38 -12.62 9.01
CA LYS A 42 11.74 -14.01 8.74
C LYS A 42 10.52 -14.90 8.82
N GLU A 43 10.29 -15.68 7.78
CA GLU A 43 9.26 -16.71 7.75
C GLU A 43 9.63 -17.93 8.61
N SER A 44 10.93 -18.08 8.96
CA SER A 44 11.41 -19.19 9.78
C SER A 44 10.80 -19.15 11.18
N GLY A 45 10.05 -20.20 11.52
CA GLY A 45 9.38 -20.32 12.82
C GLY A 45 7.90 -19.93 12.78
N LEU A 46 7.40 -19.38 11.66
CA LEU A 46 5.97 -19.16 11.46
C LEU A 46 5.29 -20.46 11.03
N SER A 47 4.07 -20.66 11.50
CA SER A 47 3.20 -21.73 10.98
C SER A 47 2.54 -21.28 9.68
N ILE A 48 2.36 -22.21 8.73
CA ILE A 48 1.89 -21.91 7.38
C ILE A 48 0.57 -22.63 7.13
N ILE A 49 -0.44 -21.88 6.70
CA ILE A 49 -1.71 -22.40 6.18
C ILE A 49 -1.75 -22.12 4.68
N GLU A 50 -1.92 -23.17 3.88
CA GLU A 50 -2.05 -23.04 2.42
C GLU A 50 -3.51 -23.24 1.99
N LYS A 51 -4.01 -22.30 1.18
CA LYS A 51 -5.35 -22.32 0.60
C LYS A 51 -5.24 -22.22 -0.91
N ASN A 52 -5.85 -23.16 -1.63
CA ASN A 52 -5.94 -23.05 -3.08
C ASN A 52 -6.94 -21.95 -3.45
N ASN A 53 -6.52 -20.99 -4.27
CA ASN A 53 -7.41 -20.02 -4.87
C ASN A 53 -7.60 -20.40 -6.34
N LEU A 54 -8.67 -21.13 -6.63
CA LEU A 54 -8.84 -21.82 -7.92
C LEU A 54 -9.36 -20.90 -9.05
N SER A 55 -9.51 -19.58 -8.84
CA SER A 55 -10.42 -18.78 -9.69
C SER A 55 -9.81 -17.64 -10.50
N GLN A 56 -8.48 -17.43 -10.49
CA GLN A 56 -7.91 -16.18 -11.08
C GLN A 56 -6.61 -16.33 -11.89
N SER A 57 -6.15 -17.54 -12.15
CA SER A 57 -5.05 -17.77 -13.10
C SER A 57 -5.34 -18.99 -13.96
N SER A 58 -4.88 -18.93 -15.22
CA SER A 58 -4.86 -20.04 -16.18
C SER A 58 -4.13 -21.28 -15.64
N GLU A 59 -3.07 -21.06 -14.86
CA GLU A 59 -2.22 -22.11 -14.27
C GLU A 59 -2.47 -22.29 -12.76
N GLY A 60 -3.43 -21.55 -12.20
CA GLY A 60 -3.83 -21.60 -10.79
C GLY A 60 -3.18 -20.55 -9.89
N SER A 61 -3.71 -20.44 -8.68
CA SER A 61 -3.17 -19.54 -7.65
C SER A 61 -3.21 -20.15 -6.26
N LEU A 62 -2.28 -19.70 -5.42
CA LEU A 62 -2.05 -20.22 -4.07
C LEU A 62 -2.04 -19.06 -3.08
N ILE A 63 -2.76 -19.21 -1.98
CA ILE A 63 -2.68 -18.31 -0.83
C ILE A 63 -1.91 -19.03 0.27
N LYS A 64 -0.92 -18.35 0.84
CA LYS A 64 -0.21 -18.78 2.04
C LYS A 64 -0.42 -17.77 3.14
N GLU A 65 -0.82 -18.23 4.31
CA GLU A 65 -0.94 -17.41 5.51
C GLU A 65 0.13 -17.85 6.49
N TYR A 66 0.91 -16.90 7.00
CA TYR A 66 2.01 -17.12 7.92
C TYR A 66 1.63 -16.56 9.29
N TRP A 67 1.67 -17.41 10.30
CA TRP A 67 1.15 -17.13 11.64
C TRP A 67 2.22 -17.33 12.71
N ASP A 68 2.29 -16.39 13.65
CA ASP A 68 3.03 -16.50 14.91
C ASP A 68 2.02 -16.70 16.05
N GLY A 69 1.80 -17.96 16.44
CA GLY A 69 0.66 -18.32 17.29
C GLY A 69 -0.66 -17.93 16.63
N ASP A 70 -1.44 -17.07 17.30
CA ASP A 70 -2.74 -16.58 16.80
C ASP A 70 -2.61 -15.26 16.01
N GLU A 71 -1.39 -14.75 15.82
CA GLU A 71 -1.14 -13.49 15.12
C GLU A 71 -0.77 -13.73 13.65
N LEU A 72 -1.60 -13.21 12.74
CA LEU A 72 -1.32 -13.24 11.31
C LEU A 72 -0.21 -12.26 10.96
N LYS A 73 0.91 -12.77 10.46
CA LYS A 73 2.10 -11.97 10.13
C LYS A 73 2.22 -11.65 8.65
N ILE A 74 1.88 -12.59 7.77
CA ILE A 74 2.00 -12.40 6.32
C ILE A 74 0.86 -13.15 5.62
N VAL A 75 0.23 -12.50 4.64
CA VAL A 75 -0.58 -13.18 3.63
C VAL A 75 0.14 -13.07 2.31
N ARG A 76 0.39 -14.20 1.65
CA ARG A 76 1.03 -14.24 0.34
C ARG A 76 0.09 -14.86 -0.67
N VAL A 77 -0.24 -14.10 -1.71
CA VAL A 77 -1.01 -14.58 -2.86
C VAL A 77 -0.07 -14.76 -4.03
N ILE A 78 -0.07 -15.95 -4.61
CA ILE A 78 0.81 -16.35 -5.69
C ILE A 78 -0.04 -16.72 -6.90
N TYR A 79 0.17 -16.01 -8.01
CA TYR A 79 -0.42 -16.32 -9.30
C TYR A 79 0.65 -16.92 -10.20
N TYR A 80 0.41 -18.15 -10.68
CA TYR A 80 1.31 -18.81 -11.61
C TYR A 80 0.89 -18.49 -13.05
N GLY A 81 1.86 -18.40 -13.94
CA GLY A 81 1.69 -18.49 -15.38
C GLY A 81 2.77 -19.41 -15.94
N GLU A 82 2.78 -19.65 -17.24
CA GLU A 82 3.79 -20.54 -17.83
C GLU A 82 5.20 -20.00 -17.59
N THR A 83 5.49 -18.78 -18.04
CA THR A 83 6.83 -18.16 -18.02
C THR A 83 6.96 -17.05 -16.99
N GLY A 84 5.99 -16.92 -16.09
CA GLY A 84 5.95 -15.85 -15.10
C GLY A 84 5.20 -16.24 -13.84
N LYS A 85 5.53 -15.59 -12.73
CA LYS A 85 4.81 -15.73 -11.47
C LYS A 85 4.70 -14.36 -10.82
N SER A 86 3.54 -14.05 -10.25
CA SER A 86 3.31 -12.82 -9.51
C SER A 86 3.02 -13.14 -8.06
N GLU A 87 3.79 -12.56 -7.15
CA GLU A 87 3.61 -12.71 -5.71
C GLU A 87 3.21 -11.38 -5.08
N LEU A 88 2.09 -11.36 -4.39
CA LEU A 88 1.64 -10.24 -3.58
C LEU A 88 1.71 -10.65 -2.12
N SER A 89 2.63 -10.03 -1.37
CA SER A 89 2.78 -10.23 0.07
C SER A 89 2.18 -9.05 0.81
N TYR A 90 1.23 -9.32 1.69
CA TYR A 90 0.59 -8.36 2.58
C TYR A 90 1.13 -8.59 3.99
N TYR A 91 1.62 -7.52 4.61
CA TYR A 91 2.09 -7.51 5.99
C TYR A 91 1.12 -6.66 6.80
N PRO A 92 0.24 -7.28 7.61
CA PRO A 92 -0.68 -6.54 8.47
C PRO A 92 0.07 -5.66 9.47
N SER A 93 -0.41 -4.43 9.66
CA SER A 93 0.07 -3.51 10.68
C SER A 93 -1.12 -2.70 11.20
N ASP A 94 -1.63 -3.05 12.37
CA ASP A 94 -2.86 -2.47 12.93
C ASP A 94 -4.06 -2.63 11.98
N LYS A 95 -4.47 -1.55 11.29
CA LYS A 95 -5.57 -1.54 10.31
C LYS A 95 -5.07 -1.41 8.86
N ASP A 96 -3.77 -1.25 8.70
CA ASP A 96 -3.11 -0.98 7.43
C ASP A 96 -2.31 -2.20 6.97
N TYR A 97 -1.86 -2.17 5.72
CA TYR A 97 -1.04 -3.23 5.15
C TYR A 97 0.15 -2.64 4.43
N LEU A 98 1.34 -3.18 4.70
CA LEU A 98 2.45 -3.02 3.77
C LEU A 98 2.28 -4.08 2.70
N VAL A 99 2.44 -3.70 1.45
CA VAL A 99 2.31 -4.60 0.32
C VAL A 99 3.61 -4.62 -0.46
N LYS A 100 4.12 -5.82 -0.70
CA LYS A 100 5.20 -6.07 -1.66
C LYS A 100 4.64 -6.89 -2.82
N VAL A 101 4.72 -6.33 -4.02
CA VAL A 101 4.44 -7.04 -5.27
C VAL A 101 5.76 -7.43 -5.91
N SER A 102 5.89 -8.70 -6.31
CA SER A 102 7.08 -9.24 -6.97
C SER A 102 6.66 -10.04 -8.19
N ASP A 103 6.97 -9.54 -9.39
CA ASP A 103 6.73 -10.23 -10.64
C ASP A 103 8.04 -10.84 -11.16
N TYR A 104 8.05 -12.17 -11.23
CA TYR A 104 9.15 -12.99 -11.68
C TYR A 104 8.93 -13.37 -13.13
N PHE A 105 9.96 -13.19 -13.95
CA PHE A 105 9.96 -13.57 -15.37
C PHE A 105 11.02 -14.63 -15.61
N TYR A 106 10.64 -15.72 -16.27
CA TYR A 106 11.48 -16.89 -16.46
C TYR A 106 11.89 -17.05 -17.93
N THR A 107 13.03 -17.71 -18.17
CA THR A 107 13.54 -17.99 -19.52
C THR A 107 12.65 -18.93 -20.33
N VAL A 108 12.02 -19.88 -19.64
CA VAL A 108 11.17 -20.95 -20.17
C VAL A 108 10.10 -21.30 -19.12
N PRO A 109 9.09 -22.13 -19.45
CA PRO A 109 8.05 -22.45 -18.50
C PRO A 109 8.56 -22.91 -17.12
N ILE A 110 7.92 -22.44 -16.04
CA ILE A 110 8.38 -22.56 -14.65
C ILE A 110 8.51 -24.01 -14.20
N TYR A 111 7.69 -24.91 -14.76
CA TYR A 111 7.70 -26.34 -14.43
C TYR A 111 8.87 -27.10 -15.05
N LEU A 112 9.66 -26.48 -15.95
CA LEU A 112 10.85 -27.10 -16.52
C LEU A 112 12.06 -26.90 -15.60
N GLU A 113 12.84 -27.95 -15.36
CA GLU A 113 14.06 -27.89 -14.54
C GLU A 113 15.10 -26.89 -15.06
N SER A 114 15.10 -26.63 -16.37
CA SER A 114 16.00 -25.66 -17.00
C SER A 114 15.56 -24.20 -16.81
N SER A 115 14.41 -23.96 -16.18
CA SER A 115 13.86 -22.64 -15.95
C SER A 115 14.73 -21.81 -15.02
N LYS A 116 14.99 -20.56 -15.44
CA LYS A 116 15.78 -19.59 -14.68
C LYS A 116 15.06 -18.26 -14.66
N ILE A 117 15.13 -17.57 -13.52
CA ILE A 117 14.63 -16.20 -13.41
C ILE A 117 15.53 -15.28 -14.25
N VAL A 118 14.92 -14.54 -15.16
CA VAL A 118 15.55 -13.52 -16.02
C VAL A 118 15.53 -12.16 -15.34
N SER A 119 14.38 -11.83 -14.74
CA SER A 119 14.19 -10.55 -14.08
C SER A 119 13.11 -10.64 -13.00
N ILE A 120 13.22 -9.76 -12.02
CA ILE A 120 12.21 -9.56 -10.99
C ILE A 120 11.85 -8.07 -11.01
N LYS A 121 10.56 -7.76 -11.10
CA LYS A 121 10.05 -6.41 -10.89
C LYS A 121 9.39 -6.34 -9.53
N GLU A 122 9.80 -5.38 -8.72
CA GLU A 122 9.27 -5.21 -7.38
C GLU A 122 8.61 -3.84 -7.21
N SER A 123 7.55 -3.81 -6.41
CA SER A 123 6.89 -2.59 -5.97
C SER A 123 6.49 -2.75 -4.52
N ILE A 124 6.75 -1.72 -3.72
CA ILE A 124 6.42 -1.70 -2.29
C ILE A 124 5.60 -0.45 -2.02
N PHE A 125 4.45 -0.61 -1.37
CA PHE A 125 3.54 0.48 -1.03
C PHE A 125 2.68 0.11 0.18
N ALA A 126 2.03 1.10 0.79
CA ALA A 126 1.07 0.87 1.87
C ALA A 126 -0.37 0.97 1.35
N ILE A 127 -1.26 0.12 1.88
CA ILE A 127 -2.72 0.28 1.81
C ILE A 127 -3.18 0.77 3.18
N CYS A 128 -3.71 1.98 3.22
CA CYS A 128 -4.19 2.61 4.44
C CYS A 128 -5.71 2.46 4.56
N HIS A 129 -6.18 2.29 5.79
CA HIS A 129 -7.61 2.21 6.07
C HIS A 129 -8.33 3.55 5.81
N ASP A 130 -7.71 4.67 6.21
CA ASP A 130 -8.36 5.99 6.23
C ASP A 130 -7.94 6.89 5.06
N ILE A 131 -6.97 6.48 4.24
CA ILE A 131 -6.38 7.32 3.20
C ILE A 131 -6.14 6.51 1.92
N GLU A 132 -6.77 6.93 0.83
CA GLU A 132 -6.37 6.48 -0.50
C GLU A 132 -5.12 7.27 -0.94
N PRO A 133 -3.98 6.59 -1.20
CA PRO A 133 -2.79 7.25 -1.69
C PRO A 133 -3.01 7.74 -3.12
N ASN A 134 -2.50 8.92 -3.42
CA ASN A 134 -2.47 9.46 -4.78
C ASN A 134 -1.06 9.26 -5.36
N TYR A 135 -0.94 8.48 -6.44
CA TYR A 135 0.32 8.23 -7.17
C TYR A 135 0.32 8.97 -8.53
N PRO A 136 0.32 10.32 -8.55
CA PRO A 136 0.05 11.11 -9.77
C PRO A 136 1.10 10.93 -10.88
N ASN A 137 2.28 10.40 -10.54
CA ASN A 137 3.41 10.25 -11.47
C ASN A 137 3.82 8.79 -11.70
N SER A 138 3.05 7.81 -11.24
CA SER A 138 3.36 6.39 -11.43
C SER A 138 2.11 5.58 -11.73
N SER A 139 1.70 5.57 -13.01
CA SER A 139 0.58 4.75 -13.49
C SER A 139 0.78 3.25 -13.20
N SER A 140 2.04 2.78 -13.24
CA SER A 140 2.39 1.41 -12.87
C SER A 140 2.09 1.13 -11.40
N LEU A 141 2.48 2.03 -10.49
CA LEU A 141 2.25 1.85 -9.06
C LEU A 141 0.76 1.98 -8.70
N ASP A 142 0.02 2.88 -9.34
CA ASP A 142 -1.44 2.99 -9.21
C ASP A 142 -2.14 1.69 -9.65
N THR A 143 -1.66 1.08 -10.73
CA THR A 143 -2.19 -0.21 -11.21
C THR A 143 -1.94 -1.32 -10.20
N GLU A 144 -0.71 -1.45 -9.70
CA GLU A 144 -0.38 -2.46 -8.68
C GLU A 144 -1.12 -2.23 -7.37
N TYR A 145 -1.29 -0.97 -6.95
CA TYR A 145 -2.08 -0.61 -5.78
C TYR A 145 -3.54 -1.07 -5.92
N LYS A 146 -4.20 -0.73 -7.03
CA LYS A 146 -5.59 -1.13 -7.29
C LYS A 146 -5.75 -2.64 -7.37
N ARG A 147 -4.79 -3.33 -7.99
CA ARG A 147 -4.75 -4.79 -8.05
C ARG A 147 -4.65 -5.40 -6.65
N ALA A 148 -3.71 -4.93 -5.83
CA ALA A 148 -3.53 -5.40 -4.46
C ALA A 148 -4.77 -5.13 -3.59
N LEU A 149 -5.35 -3.94 -3.69
CA LEU A 149 -6.59 -3.59 -2.97
C LEU A 149 -7.76 -4.48 -3.37
N SER A 150 -7.91 -4.77 -4.66
CA SER A 150 -8.94 -5.70 -5.15
C SER A 150 -8.78 -7.11 -4.56
N ILE A 151 -7.55 -7.62 -4.52
CA ILE A 151 -7.25 -8.94 -3.96
C ILE A 151 -7.50 -8.94 -2.44
N LEU A 152 -6.99 -7.96 -1.70
CA LEU A 152 -7.23 -7.83 -0.26
C LEU A 152 -8.73 -7.81 0.07
N ASN A 153 -9.53 -7.07 -0.70
CA ASN A 153 -10.98 -7.04 -0.54
C ASN A 153 -11.66 -8.40 -0.80
N GLN A 154 -11.09 -9.25 -1.65
CA GLN A 154 -11.60 -10.60 -1.87
C GLN A 154 -11.21 -11.52 -0.72
N LEU A 155 -9.97 -11.43 -0.26
CA LEU A 155 -9.47 -12.19 0.90
C LEU A 155 -10.36 -11.95 2.12
N ASN A 156 -10.64 -10.68 2.44
CA ASN A 156 -11.51 -10.28 3.56
C ASN A 156 -12.95 -10.83 3.44
N LYS A 157 -13.45 -11.06 2.22
CA LYS A 157 -14.78 -11.68 2.01
C LYS A 157 -14.77 -13.19 2.26
N THR A 158 -13.61 -13.84 2.07
CA THR A 158 -13.44 -15.28 2.21
C THR A 158 -13.03 -15.74 3.61
N GLY A 159 -12.99 -14.82 4.58
CA GLY A 159 -12.63 -15.13 5.96
C GLY A 159 -11.13 -15.16 6.19
N LEU A 160 -10.40 -14.33 5.46
CA LEU A 160 -9.23 -13.63 6.01
C LEU A 160 -9.71 -12.46 6.87
#